data_AF-A0A432U1X4-F1
#
_entry.id   AF-A0A432U1X4-F1
#
_cell.length_a   1.000
_cell.length_b   1.000
_cell.length_c   1.000
_cell.angle_alpha   90.00
_cell.angle_beta   90.00
_cell.angle_gamma   90.00
#
_symmetry.space_group_name_H-M   'P 1'
#
loop_
_entity.id
_entity.type
_entity.pdbx_description
1 polymer ?
#
loop_
_entity_poly.entity_id
_entity_poly.type
_entity_poly.pdbx_seq_one_letter_code
_entity_poly.pdbx_strand_id
1 'polypeptide(L)'
;LLNTARSFVDNNIPILGINLGHLGFLADVSVTHMLEVVAEVLNGDFTKEERCLLSCQIEQDGDVLGQHLALNDVVVHRKETLKMIEFDVFIDDKFVNNQRADGLIVTTPTGSTAYALSSGGPIMHPGVNAIGLVSICPHTMSHRPLLIPGGSEVVIRVKESNKGATVSFDGQTSVAIASGQDIRVRQHGSFIHLLHPKNYDYFEIIRSKLHWSTKL
;
A
#
# COMPACT_ATOMS: atom_id res chain seq x y z
N LEU A 1 2.66 13.63 0.11
CA LEU A 1 2.74 12.81 -1.11
C LEU A 1 1.57 11.84 -1.28
N LEU A 2 1.22 11.00 -0.28
CA LEU A 2 0.14 10.00 -0.43
C LEU A 2 -1.17 10.60 -0.95
N ASN A 3 -1.61 11.72 -0.34
CA ASN A 3 -2.81 12.41 -0.80
C ASN A 3 -2.70 12.97 -2.22
N THR A 4 -1.55 13.55 -2.56
CA THR A 4 -1.24 14.07 -3.91
C THR A 4 -1.32 12.95 -4.95
N ALA A 5 -0.69 11.81 -4.67
CA ALA A 5 -0.70 10.64 -5.54
C ALA A 5 -2.13 10.18 -5.86
N ARG A 6 -2.98 10.01 -4.83
CA ARG A 6 -4.38 9.61 -5.03
C ARG A 6 -5.20 10.65 -5.78
N SER A 7 -4.92 11.93 -5.58
CA SER A 7 -5.67 13.02 -6.22
C SER A 7 -5.34 13.19 -7.70
N PHE A 8 -4.12 12.82 -8.12
CA PHE A 8 -3.61 13.09 -9.47
C PHE A 8 -3.35 11.84 -10.32
N VAL A 9 -3.65 10.64 -9.81
CA VAL A 9 -3.33 9.38 -10.49
C VAL A 9 -3.91 9.29 -11.90
N ASP A 10 -5.10 9.85 -12.14
CA ASP A 10 -5.77 9.81 -13.44
C ASP A 10 -5.44 11.03 -14.33
N ASN A 11 -4.61 11.96 -13.84
CA ASN A 11 -4.25 13.17 -14.60
C ASN A 11 -2.93 13.03 -15.37
N ASN A 12 -2.19 11.94 -15.18
CA ASN A 12 -0.87 11.74 -15.79
C ASN A 12 0.12 12.88 -15.48
N ILE A 13 -0.01 13.52 -14.32
CA ILE A 13 0.86 14.62 -13.88
C ILE A 13 2.05 14.04 -13.10
N PRO A 14 3.29 14.28 -13.52
CA PRO A 14 4.47 13.89 -12.75
C PRO A 14 4.57 14.60 -11.40
N ILE A 15 5.04 13.89 -10.38
CA ILE A 15 5.11 14.37 -9.01
C ILE A 15 6.57 14.31 -8.54
N LEU A 16 7.09 15.44 -8.06
CA LEU A 16 8.38 15.52 -7.38
C LEU A 16 8.15 15.62 -5.87
N GLY A 17 8.75 14.72 -5.10
CA GLY A 17 8.62 14.67 -3.64
C GLY A 17 9.74 15.42 -2.93
N ILE A 18 9.40 16.52 -2.25
CA ILE A 18 10.36 17.23 -1.37
C ILE A 18 10.17 16.77 0.07
N ASN A 19 11.27 16.43 0.70
CA ASN A 19 11.34 16.01 2.07
C ASN A 19 11.75 17.16 2.98
N LEU A 20 10.94 17.40 4.02
CA LEU A 20 11.17 18.47 5.01
C LEU A 20 12.01 18.02 6.21
N GLY A 21 12.49 16.77 6.22
CA GLY A 21 13.31 16.22 7.29
C GLY A 21 14.15 15.06 6.79
N HIS A 22 13.99 13.89 7.40
CA HIS A 22 14.78 12.71 7.03
C HIS A 22 14.28 12.08 5.74
N LEU A 23 15.20 11.79 4.81
CA LEU A 23 15.01 11.05 3.55
C LEU A 23 13.88 10.01 3.66
N GLY A 24 12.94 9.93 2.71
CA GLY A 24 11.81 9.00 2.77
C GLY A 24 11.73 8.16 1.51
N PHE A 25 11.06 7.01 1.54
CA PHE A 25 10.91 6.12 0.37
C PHE A 25 10.22 6.76 -0.84
N LEU A 26 9.55 7.87 -0.61
CA LEU A 26 8.70 8.58 -1.56
C LEU A 26 9.17 10.01 -1.85
N ALA A 27 10.10 10.53 -1.04
CA ALA A 27 10.62 11.89 -1.16
C ALA A 27 12.13 11.86 -0.85
N ASP A 28 12.90 11.90 -1.93
CA ASP A 28 14.34 11.77 -1.98
C ASP A 28 15.07 13.12 -2.11
N VAL A 29 14.32 14.20 -2.37
CA VAL A 29 14.88 15.56 -2.44
C VAL A 29 14.83 16.22 -1.06
N SER A 30 15.98 16.54 -0.48
CA SER A 30 16.05 17.35 0.73
C SER A 30 15.58 18.79 0.45
N VAL A 31 14.87 19.38 1.41
CA VAL A 31 14.49 20.81 1.38
C VAL A 31 15.69 21.73 1.15
N THR A 32 16.89 21.36 1.62
CA THR A 32 18.12 22.15 1.46
C THR A 32 18.59 22.23 0.01
N HIS A 33 18.34 21.19 -0.80
CA HIS A 33 18.73 21.11 -2.21
C HIS A 33 17.54 21.27 -3.17
N MET A 34 16.37 21.62 -2.63
CA MET A 34 15.11 21.66 -3.37
C MET A 34 15.19 22.54 -4.62
N LEU A 35 15.73 23.76 -4.51
CA LEU A 35 15.75 24.71 -5.63
C LEU A 35 16.65 24.24 -6.78
N GLU A 36 17.78 23.62 -6.44
CA GLU A 36 18.74 23.05 -7.39
C GLU A 36 18.09 21.88 -8.14
N VAL A 37 17.54 20.91 -7.41
CA VAL A 37 16.89 19.74 -8.02
C VAL A 37 15.66 20.13 -8.84
N VAL A 38 14.87 21.11 -8.40
CA VAL A 38 13.73 21.61 -9.19
C VAL A 38 14.21 22.21 -10.51
N ALA A 39 15.32 22.96 -10.52
CA ALA A 39 15.87 23.52 -11.76
C ALA A 39 16.35 22.41 -12.71
N GLU A 40 17.04 21.38 -12.19
CA GLU A 40 17.45 20.21 -12.97
C GLU A 40 16.25 19.47 -13.58
N VAL A 41 15.22 19.20 -12.77
CA VAL A 41 13.99 18.54 -13.21
C VAL A 41 13.31 19.35 -14.32
N LEU A 42 13.24 20.68 -14.18
CA LEU A 42 12.67 21.57 -15.21
C LEU A 42 13.50 21.60 -16.50
N ASN A 43 14.81 21.35 -16.42
CA ASN A 43 15.69 21.20 -17.58
C ASN A 43 15.62 19.80 -18.22
N GLY A 44 14.85 18.87 -17.65
CA GLY A 44 14.73 17.49 -18.15
C GLY A 44 15.74 16.51 -17.54
N ASP A 45 16.51 16.94 -16.54
CA ASP A 45 17.52 16.13 -15.87
C ASP A 45 16.94 15.34 -14.70
N PHE A 46 16.09 14.36 -15.01
CA PHE A 46 15.44 13.50 -14.02
C PHE A 46 15.33 12.04 -14.48
N THR A 47 15.07 11.17 -13.52
CA THR A 47 14.61 9.80 -13.73
C THR A 47 13.11 9.75 -13.41
N LYS A 48 12.33 9.08 -14.26
CA LYS A 48 10.89 8.89 -14.09
C LYS A 48 10.62 7.47 -13.65
N GLU A 49 9.81 7.28 -12.61
CA GLU A 49 9.40 5.97 -12.12
C GLU A 49 7.88 5.86 -12.01
N GLU A 50 7.33 4.74 -12.47
CA GLU A 50 5.91 4.44 -12.35
C GLU A 50 5.64 3.74 -11.02
N ARG A 51 4.60 4.20 -10.30
CA ARG A 51 4.13 3.53 -9.09
C ARG A 51 2.65 3.23 -9.22
N CYS A 52 2.29 1.98 -8.94
CA CYS A 52 0.89 1.56 -8.92
C CYS A 52 0.20 2.00 -7.64
N LEU A 53 -1.12 2.10 -7.71
CA LEU A 53 -2.00 2.29 -6.57
C LEU A 53 -2.92 1.08 -6.46
N LEU A 54 -3.49 0.85 -5.28
CA LEU A 54 -4.63 -0.03 -5.10
C LEU A 54 -5.91 0.78 -5.27
N SER A 55 -6.90 0.17 -5.93
CA SER A 55 -8.29 0.57 -5.88
C SER A 55 -9.05 -0.42 -5.02
N CYS A 56 -9.80 0.09 -4.06
CA CYS A 56 -10.65 -0.68 -3.17
C CYS A 56 -12.10 -0.28 -3.38
N GLN A 57 -12.97 -1.26 -3.59
CA GLN A 57 -14.42 -1.09 -3.65
C GLN A 57 -15.05 -1.83 -2.47
N ILE A 58 -15.97 -1.15 -1.80
CA ILE A 58 -16.83 -1.77 -0.78
C ILE A 58 -18.15 -2.08 -1.46
N GLU A 59 -18.53 -3.35 -1.48
CA GLU A 59 -19.73 -3.83 -2.15
C GLU A 59 -20.69 -4.49 -1.17
N GLN A 60 -21.98 -4.42 -1.46
CA GLN A 60 -23.02 -5.18 -0.76
C GLN A 60 -24.05 -5.63 -1.78
N ASP A 61 -24.36 -6.93 -1.81
CA ASP A 61 -25.36 -7.51 -2.72
C ASP A 61 -25.14 -7.16 -4.21
N GLY A 62 -23.88 -6.90 -4.60
CA GLY A 62 -23.47 -6.52 -5.96
C GLY A 62 -23.44 -5.02 -6.23
N ASP A 63 -23.91 -4.19 -5.31
CA ASP A 63 -23.87 -2.73 -5.42
C ASP A 63 -22.59 -2.15 -4.81
N VAL A 64 -21.92 -1.24 -5.52
CA VAL A 64 -20.75 -0.51 -5.02
C VAL A 64 -21.21 0.62 -4.09
N LEU A 65 -20.90 0.49 -2.81
CA LEU A 65 -21.23 1.47 -1.77
C LEU A 65 -20.17 2.58 -1.64
N GLY A 66 -18.93 2.29 -2.00
CA GLY A 66 -17.83 3.23 -1.92
C GLY A 66 -16.59 2.76 -2.66
N GLN A 67 -15.79 3.71 -3.13
CA GLN A 67 -14.54 3.45 -3.81
C GLN A 67 -13.44 4.34 -3.25
N HIS A 68 -12.28 3.74 -3.00
CA HIS A 68 -11.13 4.38 -2.39
C HIS A 68 -9.85 3.97 -3.10
N LEU A 69 -8.83 4.82 -2.99
CA LEU A 69 -7.50 4.56 -3.52
C LEU A 69 -6.48 4.49 -2.37
N ALA A 70 -5.42 3.73 -2.56
CA ALA A 70 -4.27 3.70 -1.65
C ALA A 70 -2.97 3.57 -2.45
N LEU A 71 -1.95 4.36 -2.10
CA LEU A 71 -0.62 4.22 -2.71
C LEU A 71 0.19 3.11 -2.06
N ASN A 72 0.10 2.97 -0.75
CA ASN A 72 0.82 1.99 0.02
C ASN A 72 -0.03 0.74 0.26
N ASP A 73 -1.13 0.90 0.97
CA ASP A 73 -1.88 -0.25 1.48
C ASP A 73 -3.35 0.04 1.79
N VAL A 74 -4.15 -1.01 1.59
CA VAL A 74 -5.51 -1.15 2.08
C VAL A 74 -5.46 -2.12 3.27
N VAL A 75 -5.86 -1.66 4.44
CA VAL A 75 -5.76 -2.44 5.68
C VAL A 75 -7.13 -2.71 6.23
N VAL A 76 -7.53 -3.98 6.26
CA VAL A 76 -8.71 -4.45 6.99
C VAL A 76 -8.27 -4.78 8.40
N HIS A 77 -8.89 -4.18 9.42
CA HIS A 77 -8.52 -4.43 10.81
C HIS A 77 -9.73 -4.37 11.74
N ARG A 78 -9.57 -4.95 12.92
CA ARG A 78 -10.56 -4.85 14.01
C ARG A 78 -10.85 -3.38 14.38
N LYS A 79 -12.10 -3.06 14.69
CA LYS A 79 -12.50 -1.74 15.20
C LYS A 79 -12.10 -1.52 16.68
N GLU A 80 -12.22 -2.55 17.51
CA GLU A 80 -11.88 -2.52 18.93
C GLU A 80 -10.71 -3.45 19.26
N THR A 81 -9.87 -3.06 20.23
CA THR A 81 -8.60 -3.73 20.57
C THR A 81 -8.74 -5.14 21.14
N LEU A 82 -9.90 -5.51 21.69
CA LEU A 82 -10.03 -6.71 22.54
C LEU A 82 -10.35 -8.02 21.78
N LYS A 83 -10.75 -7.96 20.51
CA LYS A 83 -11.14 -9.16 19.75
C LYS A 83 -10.60 -9.12 18.32
N MET A 84 -10.04 -10.24 17.87
CA MET A 84 -9.68 -10.48 16.48
C MET A 84 -10.93 -10.48 15.58
N ILE A 85 -10.73 -10.19 14.30
CA ILE A 85 -11.75 -10.38 13.26
C ILE A 85 -11.55 -11.75 12.60
N GLU A 86 -12.66 -12.34 12.15
CA GLU A 86 -12.66 -13.51 11.28
C GLU A 86 -13.06 -13.08 9.88
N PHE A 87 -12.31 -13.52 8.87
CA PHE A 87 -12.60 -13.19 7.48
C PHE A 87 -12.14 -14.29 6.53
N ASP A 88 -12.81 -14.37 5.39
CA ASP A 88 -12.40 -15.19 4.26
C ASP A 88 -11.66 -14.31 3.23
N VAL A 89 -10.63 -14.88 2.62
CA VAL A 89 -9.87 -14.26 1.54
C VAL A 89 -10.07 -15.07 0.27
N PHE A 90 -10.42 -14.37 -0.80
CA PHE A 90 -10.51 -14.92 -2.15
C PHE A 90 -9.55 -14.16 -3.06
N ILE A 91 -8.96 -14.86 -4.02
CA ILE A 91 -8.12 -14.27 -5.07
C ILE A 91 -8.64 -14.78 -6.41
N ASP A 92 -9.00 -13.86 -7.30
CA ASP A 92 -9.60 -14.17 -8.60
C ASP A 92 -10.77 -15.17 -8.46
N ASP A 93 -11.70 -14.84 -7.56
CA ASP A 93 -12.88 -15.63 -7.15
C ASP A 93 -12.60 -17.03 -6.55
N LYS A 94 -11.33 -17.37 -6.28
CA LYS A 94 -10.94 -18.64 -5.65
C LYS A 94 -10.71 -18.45 -4.16
N PHE A 95 -11.35 -19.28 -3.35
CA PHE A 95 -11.12 -19.30 -1.90
C PHE A 95 -9.67 -19.67 -1.59
N VAL A 96 -9.00 -18.83 -0.80
CA VAL A 96 -7.61 -19.05 -0.37
C VAL A 96 -7.58 -19.60 1.03
N ASN A 97 -8.17 -18.87 1.99
CA ASN A 97 -8.27 -19.31 3.38
C ASN A 97 -9.31 -18.50 4.16
N ASN A 98 -9.61 -19.04 5.34
CA ASN A 98 -10.28 -18.34 6.43
C ASN A 98 -9.21 -17.99 7.48
N GLN A 99 -9.29 -16.80 8.07
CA GLN A 99 -8.31 -16.33 9.05
C GLN A 99 -8.99 -15.67 10.25
N ARG A 100 -8.40 -15.88 11.42
CA ARG A 100 -8.61 -15.08 12.62
C ARG A 100 -7.34 -14.31 12.94
N ALA A 101 -7.42 -12.99 12.86
CA ALA A 101 -6.26 -12.10 12.99
C ALA A 101 -6.70 -10.71 13.48
N ASP A 102 -5.74 -9.87 13.83
CA ASP A 102 -6.00 -8.45 14.11
C ASP A 102 -6.42 -7.71 12.84
N GLY A 103 -5.98 -8.20 11.68
CA GLY A 103 -6.30 -7.68 10.37
C GLY A 103 -5.53 -8.33 9.23
N LEU A 104 -5.71 -7.79 8.03
CA LEU A 104 -5.02 -8.12 6.80
C LEU A 104 -4.62 -6.84 6.07
N ILE A 105 -3.37 -6.77 5.64
CA ILE A 105 -2.82 -5.71 4.81
C ILE A 105 -2.76 -6.21 3.37
N VAL A 106 -3.41 -5.49 2.46
CA VAL A 106 -3.20 -5.63 1.01
C VAL A 106 -2.33 -4.45 0.58
N THR A 107 -1.14 -4.71 0.06
CA THR A 107 -0.11 -3.68 -0.15
C THR A 107 0.46 -3.68 -1.57
N THR A 108 0.79 -2.49 -2.06
CA THR A 108 1.59 -2.30 -3.27
C THR A 108 3.07 -2.58 -3.00
N PRO A 109 3.91 -2.66 -4.04
CA PRO A 109 5.36 -2.67 -3.89
C PRO A 109 5.89 -1.46 -3.11
N THR A 110 5.32 -0.27 -3.35
CA THR A 110 5.63 0.96 -2.60
C THR A 110 5.33 0.81 -1.12
N GLY A 111 4.14 0.28 -0.78
CA GLY A 111 3.69 0.07 0.60
C GLY A 111 4.38 -1.07 1.33
N SER A 112 5.11 -1.94 0.62
CA SER A 112 5.85 -3.06 1.23
C SER A 112 6.83 -2.63 2.33
N THR A 113 7.35 -1.40 2.22
CA THR A 113 8.26 -0.77 3.18
C THR A 113 7.56 0.04 4.29
N ALA A 114 6.24 0.08 4.28
CA ALA A 114 5.40 0.77 5.27
C ALA A 114 4.84 -0.23 6.29
N TYR A 115 3.51 -0.28 6.48
CA TYR A 115 2.92 -1.10 7.54
C TYR A 115 3.11 -2.61 7.30
N ALA A 116 3.16 -3.02 6.04
CA ALA A 116 3.47 -4.38 5.64
C ALA A 116 4.83 -4.85 6.19
N LEU A 117 5.87 -4.02 6.14
CA LEU A 117 7.20 -4.33 6.66
C LEU A 117 7.14 -4.60 8.17
N SER A 118 6.47 -3.72 8.92
CA SER A 118 6.30 -3.87 10.37
C SER A 118 5.51 -5.13 10.74
N SER A 119 4.67 -5.63 9.84
CA SER A 119 3.86 -6.83 10.01
C SER A 119 4.54 -8.11 9.50
N GLY A 120 5.83 -8.04 9.14
CA GLY A 120 6.61 -9.20 8.68
C GLY A 120 6.43 -9.53 7.20
N GLY A 121 5.89 -8.60 6.41
CA GLY A 121 5.86 -8.69 4.95
C GLY A 121 7.25 -8.50 4.32
N PRO A 122 7.49 -9.06 3.13
CA PRO A 122 8.75 -8.86 2.43
C PRO A 122 8.82 -7.46 1.80
N ILE A 123 10.04 -6.95 1.64
CA ILE A 123 10.30 -5.73 0.88
C ILE A 123 10.19 -6.06 -0.61
N MET A 124 9.41 -5.27 -1.33
CA MET A 124 9.24 -5.38 -2.78
C MET A 124 9.87 -4.17 -3.46
N HIS A 125 10.66 -4.42 -4.51
CA HIS A 125 11.18 -3.34 -5.34
C HIS A 125 10.01 -2.64 -6.06
N PRO A 126 9.97 -1.29 -6.16
CA PRO A 126 8.77 -0.61 -6.65
C PRO A 126 8.42 -0.94 -8.11
N GLY A 127 9.41 -1.33 -8.92
CA GLY A 127 9.21 -1.82 -10.29
C GLY A 127 8.64 -3.25 -10.43
N VAL A 128 8.36 -3.96 -9.34
CA VAL A 128 7.71 -5.29 -9.39
C VAL A 128 6.20 -5.11 -9.57
N ASN A 129 5.60 -5.81 -10.53
CA ASN A 129 4.13 -5.80 -10.69
C ASN A 129 3.47 -6.89 -9.82
N ALA A 130 3.23 -6.59 -8.54
CA ALA A 130 2.64 -7.53 -7.59
C ALA A 130 1.77 -6.84 -6.53
N ILE A 131 0.84 -7.60 -5.96
CA ILE A 131 0.12 -7.24 -4.73
C ILE A 131 0.59 -8.16 -3.61
N GLY A 132 0.90 -7.59 -2.44
CA GLY A 132 1.25 -8.35 -1.24
C GLY A 132 0.05 -8.46 -0.28
N LEU A 133 -0.12 -9.63 0.33
CA LEU A 133 -1.08 -9.90 1.40
C LEU A 133 -0.30 -10.26 2.67
N VAL A 134 -0.48 -9.49 3.74
CA VAL A 134 0.25 -9.65 5.01
C VAL A 134 -0.72 -9.58 6.18
N SER A 135 -0.89 -10.69 6.90
CA SER A 135 -1.79 -10.72 8.06
C SER A 135 -1.16 -10.10 9.30
N ILE A 136 -1.96 -9.38 10.06
CA ILE A 136 -1.56 -8.71 11.30
C ILE A 136 -1.88 -9.66 12.46
N CYS A 137 -0.85 -10.14 13.17
CA CYS A 137 -0.98 -11.04 14.32
C CYS A 137 -1.96 -12.21 14.09
N PRO A 138 -1.77 -13.05 13.04
CA PRO A 138 -2.66 -14.17 12.77
C PRO A 138 -2.57 -15.22 13.89
N HIS A 139 -3.72 -15.79 14.30
CA HIS A 139 -3.76 -16.83 15.33
C HIS A 139 -3.22 -18.19 14.85
N THR A 140 -2.98 -18.35 13.54
CA THR A 140 -2.43 -19.57 12.92
C THR A 140 -0.93 -19.45 12.66
N MET A 141 -0.13 -20.41 13.13
CA MET A 141 1.33 -20.40 12.99
C MET A 141 1.86 -20.69 11.57
N SER A 142 1.01 -21.27 10.70
CA SER A 142 1.36 -21.61 9.32
C SER A 142 1.18 -20.45 8.35
N HIS A 143 0.61 -19.32 8.77
CA HIS A 143 0.37 -18.19 7.88
C HIS A 143 1.70 -17.58 7.40
N ARG A 144 1.76 -17.20 6.12
CA ARG A 144 2.92 -16.57 5.48
C ARG A 144 2.43 -15.44 4.58
N PRO A 145 3.19 -14.34 4.43
CA PRO A 145 2.90 -13.34 3.42
C PRO A 145 2.75 -13.99 2.04
N LEU A 146 1.75 -13.53 1.28
CA LEU A 146 1.47 -14.02 -0.07
C LEU A 146 1.67 -12.88 -1.07
N LEU A 147 2.42 -13.14 -2.13
CA LEU A 147 2.55 -12.22 -3.26
C LEU A 147 1.82 -12.81 -4.45
N ILE A 148 1.00 -11.98 -5.10
CA ILE A 148 0.23 -12.35 -6.29
C ILE A 148 0.48 -11.36 -7.42
N PRO A 149 0.19 -11.73 -8.68
CA PRO A 149 0.30 -10.81 -9.81
C PRO A 149 -0.51 -9.53 -9.57
N GLY A 150 0.01 -8.37 -9.97
CA GLY A 150 -0.68 -7.09 -9.74
C GLY A 150 -2.03 -6.96 -10.47
N GLY A 151 -2.29 -7.79 -11.48
CA GLY A 151 -3.57 -7.86 -12.17
C GLY A 151 -4.65 -8.68 -11.46
N SER A 152 -4.34 -9.35 -10.35
CA SER A 152 -5.31 -10.15 -9.59
C SER A 152 -6.23 -9.28 -8.73
N GLU A 153 -7.44 -9.79 -8.47
CA GLU A 153 -8.39 -9.21 -7.53
C GLU A 153 -8.36 -9.97 -6.20
N VAL A 154 -8.27 -9.24 -5.09
CA VAL A 154 -8.38 -9.76 -3.73
C VAL A 154 -9.74 -9.37 -3.17
N VAL A 155 -10.52 -10.36 -2.73
CA VAL A 155 -11.80 -10.12 -2.04
C VAL A 155 -11.69 -10.57 -0.59
N ILE A 156 -12.05 -9.68 0.33
CA ILE A 156 -12.04 -9.95 1.77
C ILE A 156 -13.47 -9.85 2.28
N ARG A 157 -13.98 -10.95 2.84
CA ARG A 157 -15.33 -11.03 3.40
C ARG A 157 -15.25 -11.25 4.91
N VAL A 158 -15.67 -10.25 5.68
CA VAL A 158 -15.64 -10.33 7.15
C VAL A 158 -16.81 -11.18 7.63
N LYS A 159 -16.50 -12.27 8.34
CA LYS A 159 -17.48 -13.16 8.97
C LYS A 159 -17.88 -12.58 10.32
N GLU A 160 -19.13 -12.16 10.44
CA GLU A 160 -19.80 -11.68 11.66
C GLU A 160 -18.86 -11.11 12.73
N SER A 161 -18.53 -9.82 12.61
CA SER A 161 -17.95 -9.11 13.74
C SER A 161 -19.07 -8.54 14.60
N ASN A 162 -19.25 -9.07 15.81
CA ASN A 162 -20.18 -8.49 16.81
C ASN A 162 -19.91 -7.00 17.13
N LYS A 163 -18.80 -6.43 16.61
CA LYS A 163 -18.31 -5.08 16.91
C LYS A 163 -17.79 -4.28 15.69
N GLY A 164 -17.95 -4.79 14.47
CA GLY A 164 -17.50 -4.13 13.23
C GLY A 164 -16.01 -4.34 12.91
N ALA A 165 -15.70 -4.39 11.61
CA ALA A 165 -14.35 -4.22 11.09
C ALA A 165 -14.21 -2.82 10.50
N THR A 166 -12.98 -2.37 10.29
CA THR A 166 -12.67 -1.10 9.63
C THR A 166 -11.69 -1.38 8.50
N VAL A 167 -11.89 -0.70 7.37
CA VAL A 167 -10.89 -0.65 6.31
C VAL A 167 -10.25 0.72 6.34
N SER A 168 -8.93 0.77 6.28
CA SER A 168 -8.17 2.01 6.17
C SER A 168 -7.33 2.05 4.91
N PHE A 169 -7.11 3.25 4.40
CA PHE A 169 -6.39 3.52 3.15
C PHE A 169 -5.20 4.42 3.47
N ASP A 170 -3.99 3.91 3.22
CA ASP A 170 -2.72 4.60 3.51
C ASP A 170 -2.57 5.09 4.96
N GLY A 171 -3.32 4.51 5.91
CA GLY A 171 -3.41 4.98 7.30
C GLY A 171 -4.01 6.39 7.47
N GLN A 172 -4.65 6.96 6.46
CA GLN A 172 -5.15 8.35 6.47
C GLN A 172 -6.67 8.47 6.55
N THR A 173 -7.38 7.56 5.89
CA THR A 173 -8.86 7.54 5.87
C THR A 173 -9.34 6.14 6.19
N SER A 174 -10.52 6.03 6.79
CA SER A 174 -11.10 4.74 7.15
C SER A 174 -12.61 4.71 7.05
N VAL A 175 -13.14 3.53 6.78
CA VAL A 175 -14.57 3.25 6.61
C VAL A 175 -14.92 2.01 7.44
N ALA A 176 -16.04 2.09 8.16
CA ALA A 176 -16.56 0.94 8.90
C ALA A 176 -17.19 -0.07 7.94
N ILE A 177 -16.93 -1.35 8.16
CA ILE A 177 -17.47 -2.45 7.37
C ILE A 177 -18.55 -3.17 8.17
N ALA A 178 -19.73 -3.27 7.57
CA ALA A 178 -20.87 -4.00 8.07
C ALA A 178 -20.80 -5.48 7.65
N SER A 179 -21.58 -6.32 8.33
CA SER A 179 -21.75 -7.72 7.92
C SER A 179 -22.38 -7.78 6.53
N GLY A 180 -21.92 -8.71 5.69
CA GLY A 180 -22.39 -8.88 4.32
C GLY A 180 -21.75 -7.94 3.29
N GLN A 181 -20.85 -7.04 3.73
CA GLN A 181 -20.07 -6.22 2.81
C GLN A 181 -18.77 -6.92 2.40
N ASP A 182 -18.48 -6.88 1.11
CA ASP A 182 -17.24 -7.38 0.51
C ASP A 182 -16.27 -6.22 0.26
N ILE A 183 -15.00 -6.46 0.56
CA ILE A 183 -13.92 -5.51 0.31
C ILE A 183 -13.14 -6.06 -0.89
N ARG A 184 -13.31 -5.46 -2.06
CA ARG A 184 -12.60 -5.84 -3.29
C ARG A 184 -11.43 -4.92 -3.52
N VAL A 185 -10.23 -5.47 -3.58
CA VAL A 185 -8.98 -4.73 -3.79
C VAL A 185 -8.29 -5.24 -5.05
N ARG A 186 -7.97 -4.31 -5.94
CA ARG A 186 -7.23 -4.58 -7.18
C ARG A 186 -6.20 -3.48 -7.41
N GLN A 187 -5.24 -3.70 -8.29
CA GLN A 187 -4.42 -2.60 -8.77
C GLN A 187 -5.29 -1.59 -9.57
N HIS A 188 -5.04 -0.30 -9.36
CA HIS A 188 -5.67 0.76 -10.15
C HIS A 188 -5.16 0.73 -11.60
N GLY A 189 -6.02 1.11 -12.54
CA GLY A 189 -5.69 1.07 -13.97
C GLY A 189 -4.63 2.09 -14.40
N SER A 190 -4.45 3.15 -13.60
CA SER A 190 -3.49 4.21 -13.85
C SER A 190 -2.32 4.14 -12.85
N PHE A 191 -1.17 4.66 -13.27
CA PHE A 191 0.04 4.77 -12.45
C PHE A 191 0.34 6.25 -12.18
N ILE A 192 0.88 6.55 -11.00
CA ILE A 192 1.53 7.85 -10.80
C ILE A 192 2.94 7.81 -11.36
N HIS A 193 3.44 8.99 -11.70
CA HIS A 193 4.81 9.18 -12.16
C HIS A 193 5.58 9.97 -11.11
N LEU A 194 6.51 9.32 -10.42
CA LEU A 194 7.44 10.00 -9.53
C LEU A 194 8.67 10.43 -10.30
N LEU A 195 9.09 11.67 -10.05
CA LEU A 195 10.32 12.23 -10.57
C LEU A 195 11.40 12.15 -9.50
N HIS A 196 12.58 11.73 -9.92
CA HIS A 196 13.75 11.57 -9.09
C HIS A 196 14.96 12.26 -9.74
N PRO A 197 15.95 12.72 -8.96
CA PRO A 197 17.25 13.12 -9.51
C PRO A 197 17.90 12.01 -10.33
N LYS A 198 18.76 12.34 -11.30
CA LYS A 198 19.42 11.34 -12.16
C LYS A 198 20.26 10.30 -11.41
N ASN A 199 20.79 10.66 -10.25
CA ASN A 199 21.57 9.79 -9.38
C ASN A 199 20.74 9.01 -8.35
N TYR A 200 19.43 8.91 -8.54
CA TYR A 200 18.54 8.14 -7.67
C TYR A 200 18.95 6.66 -7.56
N ASP A 201 19.20 6.21 -6.32
CA ASP A 201 19.42 4.81 -5.97
C ASP A 201 18.39 4.38 -4.91
N TYR A 202 17.40 3.60 -5.33
CA TYR A 202 16.41 3.01 -4.41
C TYR A 202 17.04 2.17 -3.29
N PHE A 203 18.10 1.42 -3.59
CA PHE A 203 18.77 0.59 -2.60
C PHE A 203 19.58 1.42 -1.60
N GLU A 204 20.05 2.62 -1.97
CA GLU A 204 20.64 3.57 -1.01
C GLU A 204 19.62 3.98 0.03
N ILE A 205 18.38 4.26 -0.39
CA ILE A 205 17.28 4.61 0.52
C ILE A 205 17.01 3.44 1.47
N ILE A 206 16.91 2.22 0.96
CA ILE A 206 16.74 1.02 1.79
C ILE A 206 17.89 0.89 2.80
N ARG A 207 19.16 0.96 2.35
CA ARG A 207 20.34 0.82 3.21
C ARG A 207 20.35 1.85 4.33
N SER A 208 20.03 3.10 4.01
CA SER A 208 19.94 4.21 4.95
C SER A 208 18.80 3.99 5.96
N LYS A 209 17.62 3.58 5.50
CA LYS A 209 16.43 3.40 6.34
C LYS A 209 16.45 2.19 7.24
N LEU A 210 17.04 1.09 6.79
CA LEU A 210 17.08 -0.18 7.52
C LEU A 210 18.43 -0.44 8.19
N HIS A 211 19.36 0.51 8.10
CA HIS A 211 20.72 0.40 8.65
C HIS A 211 21.46 -0.86 8.15
N TRP A 212 21.31 -1.21 6.87
CA TRP A 212 21.94 -2.40 6.28
C TRP A 212 23.40 -2.19 5.86
N SER A 213 23.89 -0.95 5.87
CA SER A 213 25.26 -0.60 5.49
C SER A 213 26.23 -0.49 6.67
N THR A 214 25.78 -0.72 7.90
CA THR A 214 26.69 -0.85 9.05
C THR A 214 27.55 -2.09 8.85
N LYS A 215 28.86 -1.90 8.64
CA LYS A 215 29.83 -3.00 8.66
C LYS A 215 29.67 -3.75 9.98
N LEU A 216 29.55 -5.08 9.88
CA LEU A 216 29.72 -6.00 11.02
C LEU A 216 31.11 -5.82 11.66
#